data_AF-A0A3D9AIH5-F1
#
_entry.id   AF-A0A3D9AIH5-F1
#
_cell.length_a   1.000
_cell.length_b   1.000
_cell.length_c   1.000
_cell.angle_alpha   90.00
_cell.angle_beta   90.00
_cell.angle_gamma   90.00
#
_symmetry.space_group_name_H-M   'P 1'
#
loop_
_entity.id
_entity.type
_entity.pdbx_description
1 polymer ?
#
loop_
_entity_poly.entity_id
_entity_poly.type
_entity_poly.pdbx_seq_one_letter_code
_entity_poly.pdbx_strand_id
1 'polypeptide(L)'
;MKNLFYLIIAFFSLTFTLNSCEDDGDWDDITGGQFGFTIERDDYFIEKSVGEANQMKYNVVTNYDFASVPMKIKYTSSLNGTLKLGNVNLQPNTEYTLTNKENILTYVGNVAGTHDVKITARNEKGVTKEETFSLKYGISEFTHTFTGGTADIYQADETPYLMKIVPSSGQPNTGYEIKFNSYNGNIKLNGVAVQTGQFYPLPNIDNFTVILATNQVGQGALDYTIKNATVQSNYNIQQTVIARKIVIESMNINSLNVLPNSQMSLIGVVKKTPVTANTTIKYKTWISASSNNNTSGIQNTNNAYTSYALGANGAFSINFNALQTGNYTYNIQVQDEYGNESDVKSFNVVVAPEITFVGAMAMNVDFRYVLQFSGIRTYLKDFKRSFKAVAGGSATIVKIEYNITFDHMGQARNYNFTENVTNGTNTYEVTDANFGTGTSEMAYVTNVPNPPITNLQAKIKATSSTGAVLEQTLTPPYNFTAGL
;
A
#
# COMPACT_ATOMS: atom_id res chain seq x y z
N MET A 1 -34.58 -83.74 -65.04
CA MET A 1 -33.55 -84.80 -65.15
C MET A 1 -33.32 -85.34 -63.74
N LYS A 2 -33.61 -86.65 -63.53
CA LYS A 2 -32.99 -87.64 -62.63
C LYS A 2 -32.60 -87.16 -61.21
N ASN A 3 -32.95 -87.78 -60.08
CA ASN A 3 -33.40 -89.14 -59.73
C ASN A 3 -33.65 -89.10 -58.19
N LEU A 4 -34.77 -89.61 -57.68
CA LEU A 4 -34.92 -90.94 -57.03
C LEU A 4 -34.65 -90.90 -55.50
N PHE A 5 -35.63 -90.88 -54.58
CA PHE A 5 -36.61 -91.89 -54.11
C PHE A 5 -36.16 -92.83 -52.96
N TYR A 6 -37.07 -92.93 -51.97
CA TYR A 6 -37.39 -94.05 -51.04
C TYR A 6 -36.49 -94.27 -49.80
N LEU A 7 -36.93 -94.37 -48.53
CA LEU A 7 -38.10 -94.94 -47.80
C LEU A 7 -37.71 -96.23 -47.05
N ILE A 8 -38.25 -96.40 -45.82
CA ILE A 8 -38.68 -97.63 -45.08
C ILE A 8 -38.40 -97.42 -43.57
N ILE A 9 -39.37 -97.16 -42.68
CA ILE A 9 -40.54 -97.94 -42.18
C ILE A 9 -40.23 -98.74 -40.89
N ALA A 10 -41.00 -98.40 -39.85
CA ALA A 10 -41.52 -99.19 -38.71
C ALA A 10 -40.58 -99.73 -37.61
N PHE A 11 -40.86 -99.35 -36.35
CA PHE A 11 -41.65 -100.20 -35.44
C PHE A 11 -42.17 -99.43 -34.19
N PHE A 12 -43.50 -99.31 -34.12
CA PHE A 12 -44.42 -99.29 -32.96
C PHE A 12 -43.87 -99.17 -31.51
N SER A 13 -44.43 -98.24 -30.72
CA SER A 13 -45.47 -98.57 -29.71
C SER A 13 -46.03 -97.33 -28.98
N LEU A 14 -47.34 -97.11 -29.19
CA LEU A 14 -48.43 -96.64 -28.30
C LEU A 14 -48.12 -95.70 -27.11
N THR A 15 -48.81 -94.56 -26.96
CA THR A 15 -50.18 -94.50 -26.40
C THR A 15 -50.96 -93.20 -26.70
N PHE A 16 -52.27 -93.38 -26.94
CA PHE A 16 -53.47 -92.50 -26.90
C PHE A 16 -53.39 -91.31 -25.91
N THR A 17 -54.06 -90.15 -25.99
CA THR A 17 -55.13 -89.48 -26.79
C THR A 17 -55.17 -88.03 -26.24
N LEU A 18 -55.47 -86.97 -26.99
CA LEU A 18 -56.82 -86.46 -27.25
C LEU A 18 -56.71 -85.28 -28.23
N ASN A 19 -57.65 -85.22 -29.18
CA ASN A 19 -57.95 -84.01 -29.93
C ASN A 19 -58.55 -82.96 -28.99
N SER A 20 -58.03 -81.74 -29.06
CA SER A 20 -58.85 -80.54 -29.03
C SER A 20 -58.30 -79.57 -30.07
N CYS A 21 -59.07 -79.33 -31.13
CA CYS A 21 -59.04 -78.03 -31.79
C CYS A 21 -59.40 -77.00 -30.71
N GLU A 22 -58.47 -76.13 -30.37
CA GLU A 22 -58.83 -74.76 -30.02
C GLU A 22 -58.16 -73.87 -31.06
N ASP A 23 -58.98 -72.93 -31.53
CA ASP A 23 -58.76 -72.07 -32.66
C ASP A 23 -57.36 -71.45 -32.71
N ASP A 24 -56.76 -71.53 -33.89
CA ASP A 24 -55.77 -70.56 -34.35
C ASP A 24 -56.45 -69.18 -34.33
N GLY A 25 -56.36 -68.52 -33.18
CA GLY A 25 -56.53 -67.10 -33.08
C GLY A 25 -55.40 -66.46 -33.85
N ASP A 26 -55.72 -65.87 -35.00
CA ASP A 26 -54.87 -64.93 -35.69
C ASP A 26 -54.65 -63.73 -34.75
N TRP A 27 -53.58 -63.76 -33.95
CA TRP A 27 -53.19 -62.69 -33.02
C TRP A 27 -52.32 -61.63 -33.69
N ASP A 28 -52.41 -61.47 -35.02
CA ASP A 28 -51.84 -60.32 -35.73
C ASP A 28 -52.72 -59.08 -35.54
N ASP A 29 -52.88 -58.65 -34.29
CA ASP A 29 -53.36 -57.31 -33.98
C ASP A 29 -52.16 -56.43 -33.65
N ILE A 30 -51.99 -55.36 -34.43
CA ILE A 30 -50.86 -54.42 -34.40
C ILE A 30 -50.66 -53.79 -32.99
N THR A 31 -51.68 -53.89 -32.14
CA THR A 31 -51.72 -53.45 -30.75
C THR A 31 -51.46 -54.52 -29.68
N GLY A 32 -51.24 -55.78 -30.05
CA GLY A 32 -50.87 -56.87 -29.13
C GLY A 32 -52.06 -57.60 -28.46
N GLY A 33 -53.26 -57.48 -29.02
CA GLY A 33 -54.47 -58.16 -28.55
C GLY A 33 -54.91 -57.78 -27.12
N GLN A 34 -55.58 -58.71 -26.42
CA GLN A 34 -56.07 -58.54 -25.04
C GLN A 34 -54.96 -58.19 -24.03
N PHE A 35 -53.72 -58.61 -24.27
CA PHE A 35 -52.56 -58.30 -23.43
C PHE A 35 -51.65 -57.23 -24.05
N GLY A 36 -52.19 -56.47 -25.00
CA GLY A 36 -51.54 -55.35 -25.65
C GLY A 36 -51.35 -54.14 -24.75
N PHE A 37 -50.35 -53.33 -25.06
CA PHE A 37 -50.12 -52.05 -24.40
C PHE A 37 -49.36 -51.09 -25.32
N THR A 38 -49.48 -49.80 -25.04
CA THR A 38 -48.76 -48.69 -25.69
C THR A 38 -47.97 -47.89 -24.67
N ILE A 39 -46.96 -47.16 -25.14
CA ILE A 39 -46.18 -46.23 -24.32
C ILE A 39 -46.55 -44.80 -24.68
N GLU A 40 -47.01 -44.04 -23.70
CA GLU A 40 -47.19 -42.60 -23.80
C GLU A 40 -45.95 -41.92 -23.21
N ARG A 41 -45.24 -41.14 -24.02
CA ARG A 41 -43.95 -40.54 -23.67
C ARG A 41 -43.77 -39.15 -24.25
N ASP A 42 -42.75 -38.46 -23.75
CA ASP A 42 -42.28 -37.22 -24.37
C ASP A 42 -41.46 -37.52 -25.65
N ASP A 43 -41.58 -36.64 -26.63
CA ASP A 43 -40.95 -36.75 -27.96
C ASP A 43 -39.94 -35.63 -28.25
N TYR A 44 -39.94 -34.56 -27.44
CA TYR A 44 -39.04 -33.41 -27.60
C TYR A 44 -38.22 -33.13 -26.32
N PHE A 45 -36.90 -33.04 -26.48
CA PHE A 45 -35.97 -32.68 -25.41
C PHE A 45 -35.05 -31.55 -25.88
N ILE A 46 -34.85 -30.55 -25.04
CA ILE A 46 -33.80 -29.55 -25.25
C ILE A 46 -32.43 -30.17 -24.91
N GLU A 47 -31.39 -29.68 -25.57
CA GLU A 47 -30.01 -30.04 -25.23
C GLU A 47 -29.70 -29.66 -23.77
N LYS A 48 -28.97 -30.54 -23.07
CA LYS A 48 -28.52 -30.34 -21.68
C LYS A 48 -27.00 -30.32 -21.59
N SER A 49 -26.45 -29.74 -20.53
CA SER A 49 -25.02 -29.89 -20.25
C SER A 49 -24.71 -31.28 -19.70
N VAL A 50 -23.52 -31.80 -20.00
CA VAL A 50 -23.03 -33.05 -19.37
C VAL A 50 -23.18 -32.97 -17.85
N GLY A 51 -23.79 -33.99 -17.25
CA GLY A 51 -24.08 -34.07 -15.82
C GLY A 51 -25.46 -33.53 -15.40
N GLU A 52 -26.21 -32.86 -16.29
CA GLU A 52 -27.58 -32.44 -16.00
C GLU A 52 -28.61 -33.56 -16.18
N ALA A 53 -29.67 -33.49 -15.37
CA ALA A 53 -30.77 -34.46 -15.43
C ALA A 53 -31.82 -34.06 -16.48
N ASN A 54 -32.18 -35.01 -17.34
CA ASN A 54 -33.41 -34.98 -18.13
C ASN A 54 -34.47 -35.84 -17.44
N GLN A 55 -35.71 -35.33 -17.37
CA GLN A 55 -36.86 -36.10 -16.95
C GLN A 55 -37.64 -36.53 -18.19
N MET A 56 -38.00 -37.82 -18.25
CA MET A 56 -38.70 -38.43 -19.37
C MET A 56 -39.98 -39.07 -18.86
N LYS A 57 -41.12 -38.66 -19.40
CA LYS A 57 -42.39 -39.37 -19.21
C LYS A 57 -42.33 -40.74 -19.88
N TYR A 58 -42.71 -41.79 -19.15
CA TYR A 58 -42.78 -43.17 -19.63
C TYR A 58 -44.03 -43.86 -19.06
N ASN A 59 -45.19 -43.45 -19.55
CA ASN A 59 -46.46 -43.99 -19.10
C ASN A 59 -46.83 -45.22 -19.93
N VAL A 60 -47.27 -46.27 -19.25
CA VAL A 60 -47.75 -47.50 -19.86
C VAL A 60 -49.27 -47.48 -19.88
N VAL A 61 -49.85 -47.61 -21.08
CA VAL A 61 -51.30 -47.69 -21.29
C VAL A 61 -51.62 -49.11 -21.73
N THR A 62 -52.27 -49.89 -20.86
CA THR A 62 -52.57 -51.32 -21.07
C THR A 62 -54.02 -51.53 -21.51
N ASN A 63 -54.27 -52.57 -22.33
CA ASN A 63 -55.62 -53.02 -22.71
C ASN A 63 -56.28 -53.91 -21.61
N TYR A 64 -55.58 -54.09 -20.49
CA TYR A 64 -55.92 -54.93 -19.35
C TYR A 64 -55.67 -54.17 -18.05
N ASP A 65 -56.13 -54.71 -16.91
CA ASP A 65 -55.81 -54.16 -15.59
C ASP A 65 -54.30 -54.32 -15.30
N PHE A 66 -53.57 -53.20 -15.20
CA PHE A 66 -52.12 -53.19 -14.98
C PHE A 66 -51.70 -54.04 -13.78
N ALA A 67 -52.52 -54.09 -12.71
CA ALA A 67 -52.23 -54.87 -11.52
C ALA A 67 -52.32 -56.39 -11.77
N SER A 68 -53.05 -56.84 -12.79
CA SER A 68 -53.28 -58.27 -13.04
C SER A 68 -52.19 -58.94 -13.89
N VAL A 69 -51.36 -58.17 -14.60
CA VAL A 69 -50.25 -58.70 -15.40
C VAL A 69 -49.00 -57.85 -15.16
N PRO A 70 -48.06 -58.33 -14.32
CA PRO A 70 -46.82 -57.62 -14.03
C PRO A 70 -46.02 -57.26 -15.28
N MET A 71 -45.32 -56.13 -15.19
CA MET A 71 -44.48 -55.60 -16.26
C MET A 71 -43.07 -55.34 -15.76
N LYS A 72 -42.12 -55.52 -16.66
CA LYS A 72 -40.71 -55.22 -16.42
C LYS A 72 -40.16 -54.28 -17.47
N ILE A 73 -39.21 -53.45 -17.08
CA ILE A 73 -38.41 -52.64 -17.99
C ILE A 73 -36.94 -53.03 -17.91
N LYS A 74 -36.25 -52.86 -19.02
CA LYS A 74 -34.78 -52.80 -19.09
C LYS A 74 -34.40 -51.65 -20.02
N TYR A 75 -33.18 -51.15 -19.87
CA TYR A 75 -32.70 -50.09 -20.76
C TYR A 75 -31.28 -50.36 -21.27
N THR A 76 -30.95 -49.72 -22.38
CA THR A 76 -29.60 -49.53 -22.89
C THR A 76 -29.41 -48.06 -23.28
N SER A 77 -28.15 -47.64 -23.42
CA SER A 77 -27.80 -46.29 -23.82
C SER A 77 -26.62 -46.36 -24.79
N SER A 78 -26.66 -45.59 -25.88
CA SER A 78 -25.57 -45.53 -26.86
C SER A 78 -24.28 -44.92 -26.30
N LEU A 79 -24.40 -43.99 -25.35
CA LEU A 79 -23.31 -43.29 -24.68
C LEU A 79 -23.40 -43.44 -23.15
N ASN A 80 -22.32 -43.09 -22.44
CA ASN A 80 -22.25 -43.25 -20.98
C ASN A 80 -23.23 -42.31 -20.26
N GLY A 81 -24.13 -42.88 -19.46
CA GLY A 81 -25.05 -42.13 -18.62
C GLY A 81 -25.72 -43.01 -17.58
N THR A 82 -26.59 -42.44 -16.76
CA THR A 82 -27.29 -43.13 -15.67
C THR A 82 -28.78 -42.87 -15.74
N LEU A 83 -29.58 -43.93 -15.77
CA LEU A 83 -31.04 -43.87 -15.73
C LEU A 83 -31.56 -44.20 -14.32
N LYS A 84 -32.55 -43.46 -13.85
CA LYS A 84 -33.27 -43.72 -12.59
C LYS A 84 -34.75 -43.90 -12.82
N LEU A 85 -35.35 -44.83 -12.08
CA LEU A 85 -36.80 -44.95 -11.89
C LEU A 85 -37.11 -44.60 -10.43
N GLY A 86 -37.73 -43.44 -10.21
CA GLY A 86 -37.85 -42.86 -8.86
C GLY A 86 -36.46 -42.68 -8.23
N ASN A 87 -36.23 -43.31 -7.07
CA ASN A 87 -34.96 -43.25 -6.35
C ASN A 87 -33.98 -44.39 -6.71
N VAL A 88 -34.35 -45.31 -7.61
CA VAL A 88 -33.54 -46.48 -7.94
C VAL A 88 -32.69 -46.21 -9.19
N ASN A 89 -31.37 -46.35 -9.07
CA ASN A 89 -30.45 -46.32 -10.22
C ASN A 89 -30.53 -47.65 -10.97
N LEU A 90 -30.90 -47.61 -12.24
CA LEU A 90 -31.02 -48.79 -13.09
C LEU A 90 -29.66 -49.14 -13.69
N GLN A 91 -29.33 -50.43 -13.71
CA GLN A 91 -28.17 -50.95 -14.45
C GLN A 91 -28.60 -51.32 -15.88
N PRO A 92 -27.78 -51.00 -16.91
CA PRO A 92 -28.09 -51.38 -18.29
C PRO A 92 -28.31 -52.89 -18.43
N ASN A 93 -29.23 -53.28 -19.33
CA ASN A 93 -29.60 -54.68 -19.61
C ASN A 93 -30.13 -55.50 -18.42
N THR A 94 -30.44 -54.87 -17.28
CA THR A 94 -31.05 -55.53 -16.12
C THR A 94 -32.55 -55.26 -16.10
N GLU A 95 -33.36 -56.28 -15.80
CA GLU A 95 -34.82 -56.13 -15.70
C GLU A 95 -35.24 -55.59 -14.31
N TYR A 96 -36.15 -54.62 -14.32
CA TYR A 96 -36.75 -54.03 -13.13
C TYR A 96 -38.28 -54.03 -13.25
N THR A 97 -38.98 -54.41 -12.18
CA THR A 97 -40.45 -54.41 -12.15
C THR A 97 -40.99 -52.98 -12.19
N LEU A 98 -41.96 -52.71 -13.06
CA LEU A 98 -42.77 -51.50 -13.02
C LEU A 98 -43.91 -51.67 -12.03
N THR A 99 -43.95 -50.83 -11.00
CA THR A 99 -45.00 -50.85 -9.97
C THR A 99 -46.14 -49.89 -10.27
N ASN A 100 -45.94 -48.92 -11.17
CA ASN A 100 -46.93 -47.92 -11.56
C ASN A 100 -47.08 -47.88 -13.09
N LYS A 101 -48.29 -47.58 -13.55
CA LYS A 101 -48.57 -47.31 -14.97
C LYS A 101 -48.06 -45.93 -15.41
N GLU A 102 -47.98 -44.96 -14.50
CA GLU A 102 -47.44 -43.62 -14.76
C GLU A 102 -46.03 -43.52 -14.18
N ASN A 103 -45.04 -43.19 -15.01
CA ASN A 103 -43.64 -43.15 -14.59
C ASN A 103 -42.93 -41.92 -15.13
N ILE A 104 -42.05 -41.36 -14.29
CA ILE A 104 -41.05 -40.38 -14.69
C ILE A 104 -39.69 -41.01 -14.49
N LEU A 105 -38.94 -41.11 -15.58
CA LEU A 105 -37.56 -41.59 -15.58
C LEU A 105 -36.62 -40.39 -15.58
N THR A 106 -35.53 -40.48 -14.82
CA THR A 106 -34.50 -39.42 -14.79
C THR A 106 -33.22 -39.95 -15.40
N TYR A 107 -32.73 -39.32 -16.48
CA TYR A 107 -31.48 -39.68 -17.13
C TYR A 107 -30.44 -38.58 -16.98
N VAL A 108 -29.20 -38.94 -16.69
CA VAL A 108 -28.04 -38.05 -16.66
C VAL A 108 -27.00 -38.55 -17.64
N GLY A 109 -26.68 -37.76 -18.66
CA GLY A 109 -25.58 -38.03 -19.60
C GLY A 109 -24.24 -37.61 -19.01
N ASN A 110 -23.26 -38.53 -18.97
CA ASN A 110 -21.95 -38.30 -18.36
C ASN A 110 -20.86 -37.93 -19.38
N VAL A 111 -21.19 -37.94 -20.66
CA VAL A 111 -20.31 -37.56 -21.77
C VAL A 111 -21.09 -36.69 -22.76
N ALA A 112 -20.39 -35.90 -23.57
CA ALA A 112 -21.05 -35.12 -24.62
C ALA A 112 -21.40 -36.00 -25.82
N GLY A 113 -22.47 -35.64 -26.52
CA GLY A 113 -23.00 -36.35 -27.69
C GLY A 113 -24.51 -36.55 -27.62
N THR A 114 -25.05 -37.27 -28.59
CA THR A 114 -26.46 -37.68 -28.60
C THR A 114 -26.58 -39.07 -27.97
N HIS A 115 -27.32 -39.14 -26.87
CA HIS A 115 -27.58 -40.37 -26.12
C HIS A 115 -28.91 -40.95 -26.59
N ASP A 116 -28.86 -42.12 -27.22
CA ASP A 116 -30.04 -42.88 -27.57
C ASP A 116 -30.32 -43.86 -26.43
N VAL A 117 -31.25 -43.46 -25.56
CA VAL A 117 -31.68 -44.24 -24.40
C VAL A 117 -32.85 -45.10 -24.82
N LYS A 118 -32.59 -46.39 -25.02
CA LYS A 118 -33.57 -47.37 -25.46
C LYS A 118 -34.15 -48.08 -24.26
N ILE A 119 -35.47 -48.02 -24.11
CA ILE A 119 -36.22 -48.64 -23.03
C ILE A 119 -37.12 -49.71 -23.62
N THR A 120 -36.98 -50.93 -23.11
CA THR A 120 -37.80 -52.07 -23.51
C THR A 120 -38.71 -52.46 -22.34
N ALA A 121 -40.01 -52.37 -22.53
CA ALA A 121 -41.01 -52.87 -21.60
C ALA A 121 -41.53 -54.23 -22.07
N ARG A 122 -41.71 -55.17 -21.15
CA ARG A 122 -42.26 -56.51 -21.41
C ARG A 122 -43.25 -56.90 -20.31
N ASN A 123 -44.40 -57.44 -20.70
CA ASN A 123 -45.34 -58.04 -19.75
C ASN A 123 -45.11 -59.55 -19.61
N GLU A 124 -45.68 -60.16 -18.57
CA GLU A 124 -45.53 -61.62 -18.32
C GLU A 124 -46.10 -62.51 -19.44
N LYS A 125 -46.98 -61.97 -20.29
CA LYS A 125 -47.53 -62.67 -21.47
C LYS A 125 -46.60 -62.61 -22.68
N GLY A 126 -45.44 -61.97 -22.56
CA GLY A 126 -44.41 -61.93 -23.59
C GLY A 126 -44.52 -60.76 -24.56
N VAL A 127 -45.58 -59.95 -24.49
CA VAL A 127 -45.74 -58.75 -25.32
C VAL A 127 -44.66 -57.74 -24.93
N THR A 128 -43.96 -57.20 -25.94
CA THR A 128 -42.83 -56.29 -25.76
C THR A 128 -43.05 -55.02 -26.57
N LYS A 129 -42.72 -53.86 -26.00
CA LYS A 129 -42.63 -52.57 -26.70
C LYS A 129 -41.30 -51.91 -26.40
N GLU A 130 -40.80 -51.16 -27.36
CA GLU A 130 -39.50 -50.52 -27.31
C GLU A 130 -39.64 -49.05 -27.71
N GLU A 131 -39.08 -48.17 -26.89
CA GLU A 131 -39.01 -46.74 -27.16
C GLU A 131 -37.59 -46.23 -27.00
N THR A 132 -37.18 -45.35 -27.91
CA THR A 132 -35.86 -44.71 -27.88
C THR A 132 -36.02 -43.21 -27.64
N PHE A 133 -35.39 -42.72 -26.58
CA PHE A 133 -35.26 -41.29 -26.26
C PHE A 133 -33.92 -40.79 -26.77
N SER A 134 -33.94 -39.79 -27.65
CA SER A 134 -32.72 -39.16 -28.15
C SER A 134 -32.45 -37.89 -27.34
N LEU A 135 -31.45 -37.95 -26.45
CA LEU A 135 -31.11 -36.88 -25.51
C LEU A 135 -29.75 -36.29 -25.88
N LYS A 136 -29.70 -35.01 -26.25
CA LYS A 136 -28.45 -34.35 -26.61
C LYS A 136 -27.78 -33.74 -25.38
N TYR A 137 -26.52 -34.09 -25.17
CA TYR A 137 -25.66 -33.57 -24.12
C TYR A 137 -24.47 -32.82 -24.72
N GLY A 138 -24.29 -31.55 -24.31
CA GLY A 138 -23.24 -30.67 -24.79
C GLY A 138 -22.22 -30.32 -23.71
N ILE A 139 -21.04 -29.88 -24.14
CA ILE A 139 -20.11 -29.15 -23.29
C ILE A 139 -20.60 -27.71 -23.20
N SER A 140 -20.75 -27.18 -21.99
CA SER A 140 -21.24 -25.83 -21.74
C SER A 140 -20.14 -24.79 -21.98
N GLU A 141 -19.64 -24.70 -23.20
CA GLU A 141 -18.65 -23.68 -23.54
C GLU A 141 -19.21 -22.27 -23.38
N PHE A 142 -18.33 -21.30 -23.15
CA PHE A 142 -18.70 -19.90 -22.99
C PHE A 142 -17.58 -18.99 -23.47
N THR A 143 -17.95 -17.75 -23.79
CA THR A 143 -17.00 -16.66 -24.01
C THR A 143 -17.06 -15.68 -22.87
N HIS A 144 -15.94 -14.99 -22.60
CA HIS A 144 -15.85 -13.98 -21.56
C HIS A 144 -15.24 -12.71 -22.14
N THR A 145 -15.82 -11.57 -21.79
CA THR A 145 -15.34 -10.24 -22.16
C THR A 145 -15.41 -9.31 -20.98
N PHE A 146 -14.61 -8.26 -21.01
CA PHE A 146 -14.66 -7.18 -20.02
C PHE A 146 -14.33 -5.84 -20.66
N THR A 147 -14.81 -4.76 -20.03
CA THR A 147 -14.49 -3.38 -20.39
C THR A 147 -14.14 -2.60 -19.13
N GLY A 148 -13.09 -1.78 -19.18
CA GLY A 148 -12.60 -1.00 -18.04
C GLY A 148 -11.11 -0.73 -18.14
N GLY A 149 -10.55 0.02 -17.18
CA GLY A 149 -9.10 0.26 -17.09
C GLY A 149 -8.50 1.07 -18.24
N THR A 150 -9.28 1.92 -18.91
CA THR A 150 -8.83 2.72 -20.06
C THR A 150 -8.24 4.09 -19.69
N ALA A 151 -8.50 4.57 -18.48
CA ALA A 151 -7.93 5.81 -17.96
C ALA A 151 -6.58 5.55 -17.26
N ASP A 152 -5.82 6.60 -16.99
CA ASP A 152 -4.66 6.53 -16.13
C ASP A 152 -5.05 6.01 -14.75
N ILE A 153 -4.40 4.93 -14.31
CA ILE A 153 -4.62 4.30 -13.00
C ILE A 153 -3.49 4.72 -12.08
N TYR A 154 -3.77 5.48 -11.03
CA TYR A 154 -2.76 5.82 -10.03
C TYR A 154 -2.79 4.83 -8.86
N GLN A 155 -1.70 4.81 -8.07
CA GLN A 155 -1.63 4.03 -6.84
C GLN A 155 -2.89 4.20 -5.98
N ALA A 156 -3.43 3.08 -5.51
CA ALA A 156 -4.64 2.95 -4.71
C ALA A 156 -5.95 3.39 -5.37
N ASP A 157 -5.96 3.81 -6.64
CA ASP A 157 -7.21 4.04 -7.34
C ASP A 157 -8.02 2.74 -7.45
N GLU A 158 -9.33 2.86 -7.25
CA GLU A 158 -10.26 1.78 -7.55
C GLU A 158 -10.57 1.79 -9.04
N THR A 159 -10.15 0.72 -9.73
CA THR A 159 -10.37 0.55 -11.18
C THR A 159 -11.47 -0.48 -11.41
N PRO A 160 -12.68 -0.05 -11.83
CA PRO A 160 -13.78 -0.97 -12.12
C PRO A 160 -13.65 -1.58 -13.52
N TYR A 161 -13.92 -2.89 -13.60
CA TYR A 161 -14.07 -3.66 -14.82
C TYR A 161 -15.48 -4.23 -14.86
N LEU A 162 -16.23 -3.89 -15.90
CA LEU A 162 -17.53 -4.49 -16.19
C LEU A 162 -17.30 -5.77 -16.98
N MET A 163 -17.72 -6.88 -16.40
CA MET A 163 -17.47 -8.24 -16.86
C MET A 163 -18.76 -8.84 -17.45
N LYS A 164 -18.62 -9.65 -18.51
CA LYS A 164 -19.72 -10.37 -19.14
C LYS A 164 -19.28 -11.77 -19.57
N ILE A 165 -20.11 -12.76 -19.31
CA ILE A 165 -19.96 -14.13 -19.82
C ILE A 165 -21.14 -14.42 -20.74
N VAL A 166 -20.87 -15.01 -21.90
CA VAL A 166 -21.90 -15.43 -22.86
C VAL A 166 -21.78 -16.95 -23.04
N PRO A 167 -22.73 -17.73 -22.49
CA PRO A 167 -22.82 -19.16 -22.76
C PRO A 167 -23.06 -19.42 -24.25
N SER A 168 -22.61 -20.58 -24.74
CA SER A 168 -22.97 -21.05 -26.08
C SER A 168 -24.48 -21.21 -26.23
N SER A 169 -24.98 -21.10 -27.47
CA SER A 169 -26.42 -21.17 -27.77
C SER A 169 -27.07 -22.43 -27.16
N GLY A 170 -28.16 -22.24 -26.41
CA GLY A 170 -28.92 -23.33 -25.78
C GLY A 170 -28.34 -23.85 -24.45
N GLN A 171 -27.23 -23.29 -23.96
CA GLN A 171 -26.63 -23.66 -22.67
C GLN A 171 -27.20 -22.82 -21.50
N PRO A 172 -27.16 -23.35 -20.26
CA PRO A 172 -27.68 -22.64 -19.08
C PRO A 172 -26.89 -21.36 -18.79
N ASN A 173 -27.57 -20.35 -18.24
CA ASN A 173 -26.99 -19.08 -17.79
C ASN A 173 -26.67 -19.07 -16.27
N THR A 174 -26.73 -20.22 -15.62
CA THR A 174 -26.53 -20.40 -14.17
C THR A 174 -25.38 -21.36 -13.87
N GLY A 175 -24.90 -21.37 -12.62
CA GLY A 175 -23.86 -22.31 -12.17
C GLY A 175 -22.43 -21.88 -12.51
N TYR A 176 -22.25 -20.62 -12.88
CA TYR A 176 -20.93 -20.03 -13.09
C TYR A 176 -20.29 -19.63 -11.76
N GLU A 177 -18.98 -19.83 -11.67
CA GLU A 177 -18.17 -19.40 -10.55
C GLU A 177 -16.89 -18.73 -11.04
N ILE A 178 -16.39 -17.75 -10.31
CA ILE A 178 -15.12 -17.07 -10.56
C ILE A 178 -14.16 -17.29 -9.38
N LYS A 179 -12.89 -17.58 -9.69
CA LYS A 179 -11.79 -17.60 -8.72
C LYS A 179 -10.71 -16.63 -9.14
N PHE A 180 -10.31 -15.75 -8.24
CA PHE A 180 -9.16 -14.89 -8.44
C PHE A 180 -7.89 -15.65 -8.04
N ASN A 181 -6.98 -15.89 -8.98
CA ASN A 181 -5.79 -16.72 -8.76
C ASN A 181 -4.67 -15.93 -8.11
N SER A 182 -4.36 -14.77 -8.68
CA SER A 182 -3.26 -13.91 -8.22
C SER A 182 -3.56 -12.45 -8.56
N TYR A 183 -3.30 -11.59 -7.60
CA TYR A 183 -3.26 -10.14 -7.77
C TYR A 183 -2.53 -9.53 -6.59
N ASN A 184 -1.61 -8.61 -6.85
CA ASN A 184 -0.89 -7.90 -5.79
C ASN A 184 -1.67 -6.63 -5.43
N GLY A 185 -2.79 -6.79 -4.72
CA GLY A 185 -3.67 -5.69 -4.34
C GLY A 185 -5.01 -6.18 -3.82
N ASN A 186 -5.96 -5.26 -3.68
CA ASN A 186 -7.32 -5.55 -3.24
C ASN A 186 -8.23 -5.83 -4.44
N ILE A 187 -9.11 -6.82 -4.29
CA ILE A 187 -10.13 -7.17 -5.27
C ILE A 187 -11.50 -7.02 -4.61
N LYS A 188 -12.45 -6.39 -5.30
CA LYS A 188 -13.87 -6.45 -4.96
C LYS A 188 -14.67 -7.08 -6.10
N LEU A 189 -15.54 -8.01 -5.78
CA LEU A 189 -16.54 -8.57 -6.69
C LEU A 189 -17.90 -7.98 -6.32
N ASN A 190 -18.53 -7.28 -7.26
CA ASN A 190 -19.81 -6.57 -7.06
C ASN A 190 -19.79 -5.65 -5.83
N GLY A 191 -18.67 -4.96 -5.61
CA GLY A 191 -18.46 -4.04 -4.48
C GLY A 191 -18.04 -4.72 -3.17
N VAL A 192 -18.08 -6.05 -3.08
CA VAL A 192 -17.71 -6.81 -1.87
C VAL A 192 -16.26 -7.28 -1.98
N ALA A 193 -15.47 -7.05 -0.92
CA ALA A 193 -14.08 -7.52 -0.88
C ALA A 193 -14.00 -9.06 -0.92
N VAL A 194 -13.08 -9.58 -1.72
CA VAL A 194 -12.88 -11.01 -1.96
C VAL A 194 -11.40 -11.38 -1.84
N GLN A 195 -11.12 -12.67 -1.64
CA GLN A 195 -9.79 -13.22 -1.46
C GLN A 195 -9.39 -14.06 -2.67
N THR A 196 -8.08 -14.19 -2.89
CA THR A 196 -7.54 -15.09 -3.90
C THR A 196 -7.67 -16.57 -3.50
N GLY A 197 -7.76 -17.46 -4.48
CA GLY A 197 -7.78 -18.91 -4.28
C GLY A 197 -9.15 -19.52 -4.02
N GLN A 198 -10.20 -18.71 -3.81
CA GLN A 198 -11.57 -19.16 -3.55
C GLN A 198 -12.48 -18.96 -4.76
N PHE A 199 -13.42 -19.87 -4.97
CA PHE A 199 -14.49 -19.71 -5.97
C PHE A 199 -15.67 -18.95 -5.37
N TYR A 200 -16.19 -18.01 -6.16
CA TYR A 200 -17.35 -17.19 -5.83
C TYR A 200 -18.45 -17.43 -6.87
N PRO A 201 -19.72 -17.65 -6.45
CA PRO A 201 -20.81 -17.84 -7.38
C PRO A 201 -21.11 -16.55 -8.15
N LEU A 202 -21.45 -16.70 -9.44
CA LEU A 202 -21.89 -15.63 -10.32
C LEU A 202 -23.38 -15.84 -10.67
N PRO A 203 -24.31 -15.31 -9.85
CA PRO A 203 -25.75 -15.44 -10.12
C PRO A 203 -26.22 -14.63 -11.33
N ASN A 204 -25.45 -13.59 -11.70
CA ASN A 204 -25.68 -12.78 -12.89
C ASN A 204 -24.40 -12.77 -13.72
N ILE A 205 -24.48 -13.35 -14.92
CA ILE A 205 -23.35 -13.48 -15.85
C ILE A 205 -23.37 -12.43 -16.97
N ASP A 206 -24.50 -11.73 -17.15
CA ASP A 206 -24.67 -10.71 -18.19
C ASP A 206 -24.00 -9.39 -17.80
N ASN A 207 -23.92 -9.11 -16.51
CA ASN A 207 -23.20 -7.98 -15.95
C ASN A 207 -22.75 -8.27 -14.50
N PHE A 208 -21.45 -8.24 -14.27
CA PHE A 208 -20.89 -8.20 -12.91
C PHE A 208 -19.64 -7.32 -12.90
N THR A 209 -19.30 -6.78 -11.73
CA THR A 209 -18.19 -5.82 -11.62
C THR A 209 -17.04 -6.42 -10.83
N VAL A 210 -15.83 -6.30 -11.35
CA VAL A 210 -14.59 -6.56 -10.61
C VAL A 210 -13.86 -5.23 -10.43
N ILE A 211 -13.59 -4.84 -9.19
CA ILE A 211 -12.86 -3.60 -8.88
C ILE A 211 -11.48 -3.98 -8.35
N LEU A 212 -10.45 -3.40 -8.95
CA LEU A 212 -9.05 -3.65 -8.61
C LEU A 212 -8.44 -2.39 -8.00
N ALA A 213 -7.66 -2.52 -6.93
CA ALA A 213 -6.87 -1.44 -6.36
C ALA A 213 -5.52 -1.95 -5.87
N THR A 214 -4.43 -1.23 -6.12
CA THR A 214 -3.09 -1.62 -5.66
C THR A 214 -2.17 -0.42 -5.42
N ASN A 215 -1.24 -0.56 -4.48
CA ASN A 215 -0.17 0.41 -4.22
C ASN A 215 1.11 0.10 -5.02
N GLN A 216 1.17 -1.05 -5.70
CA GLN A 216 2.31 -1.44 -6.51
C GLN A 216 2.32 -0.66 -7.81
N VAL A 217 3.43 0.05 -8.06
CA VAL A 217 3.65 0.83 -9.28
C VAL A 217 4.16 -0.08 -10.39
N GLY A 218 3.78 0.24 -11.63
CA GLY A 218 4.23 -0.46 -12.83
C GLY A 218 3.18 -1.43 -13.36
N GLN A 219 3.62 -2.36 -14.19
CA GLN A 219 2.73 -3.35 -14.79
C GLN A 219 2.35 -4.39 -13.75
N GLY A 220 1.05 -4.63 -13.61
CA GLY A 220 0.48 -5.69 -12.81
C GLY A 220 -0.64 -6.38 -13.57
N ALA A 221 -1.01 -7.56 -13.11
CA ALA A 221 -2.13 -8.27 -13.69
C ALA A 221 -2.95 -9.01 -12.62
N LEU A 222 -4.26 -9.06 -12.85
CA LEU A 222 -5.15 -9.98 -12.18
C LEU A 222 -5.26 -11.23 -13.04
N ASP A 223 -4.85 -12.37 -12.51
CA ASP A 223 -5.16 -13.68 -13.08
C ASP A 223 -6.40 -14.25 -12.42
N TYR A 224 -7.34 -14.76 -13.20
CA TYR A 224 -8.58 -15.34 -12.69
C TYR A 224 -9.06 -16.49 -13.56
N THR A 225 -9.94 -17.28 -12.98
CA THR A 225 -10.50 -18.47 -13.58
C THR A 225 -12.01 -18.39 -13.49
N ILE A 226 -12.70 -18.61 -14.60
CA ILE A 226 -14.15 -18.80 -14.61
C ILE A 226 -14.42 -20.26 -14.93
N LYS A 227 -15.38 -20.86 -14.23
CA LYS A 227 -15.85 -22.21 -14.52
C LYS A 227 -17.37 -22.30 -14.50
N ASN A 228 -17.89 -23.36 -15.10
CA ASN A 228 -19.24 -23.86 -14.89
C ASN A 228 -19.17 -25.37 -14.59
N ALA A 229 -20.29 -26.08 -14.74
CA ALA A 229 -20.37 -27.51 -14.46
C ALA A 229 -19.46 -28.39 -15.34
N THR A 230 -19.09 -27.93 -16.54
CA THR A 230 -18.42 -28.78 -17.55
C THR A 230 -17.04 -28.28 -17.96
N VAL A 231 -16.77 -26.98 -17.86
CA VAL A 231 -15.51 -26.37 -18.33
C VAL A 231 -14.98 -25.31 -17.37
N GLN A 232 -13.68 -25.09 -17.45
CA GLN A 232 -12.95 -24.06 -16.73
C GLN A 232 -11.98 -23.36 -17.68
N SER A 233 -11.92 -22.02 -17.62
CA SER A 233 -11.04 -21.21 -18.46
C SER A 233 -10.32 -20.14 -17.63
N ASN A 234 -9.07 -19.86 -17.99
CA ASN A 234 -8.23 -18.87 -17.34
C ASN A 234 -8.18 -17.59 -18.17
N TYR A 235 -8.17 -16.45 -17.47
CA TYR A 235 -8.17 -15.12 -18.04
C TYR A 235 -7.25 -14.21 -17.25
N ASN A 236 -6.93 -13.06 -17.85
CA ASN A 236 -6.07 -12.07 -17.25
C ASN A 236 -6.57 -10.65 -17.59
N ILE A 237 -6.46 -9.75 -16.61
CA ILE A 237 -6.59 -8.30 -16.80
C ILE A 237 -5.23 -7.67 -16.50
N GLN A 238 -4.61 -7.05 -17.51
CA GLN A 238 -3.37 -6.30 -17.32
C GLN A 238 -3.68 -4.82 -17.07
N GLN A 239 -2.92 -4.21 -16.16
CA GLN A 239 -3.00 -2.79 -15.87
C GLN A 239 -1.59 -2.23 -15.65
N THR A 240 -1.41 -0.96 -15.99
CA THR A 240 -0.22 -0.20 -15.64
C THR A 240 -0.59 0.85 -14.61
N VAL A 241 0.01 0.76 -13.43
CA VAL A 241 -0.25 1.66 -12.31
C VAL A 241 0.84 2.71 -12.24
N ILE A 242 0.43 3.98 -12.23
CA ILE A 242 1.31 5.14 -12.21
C ILE A 242 1.54 5.56 -10.75
N ALA A 243 2.80 5.84 -10.41
CA ALA A 243 3.14 6.42 -9.11
C ALA A 243 2.47 7.79 -8.95
N ARG A 244 1.90 8.04 -7.79
CA ARG A 244 1.45 9.40 -7.46
C ARG A 244 2.67 10.29 -7.23
N LYS A 245 2.50 11.58 -7.48
CA LYS A 245 3.58 12.56 -7.37
C LYS A 245 3.27 13.57 -6.29
N ILE A 246 4.24 13.85 -5.42
CA ILE A 246 4.22 14.96 -4.46
C ILE A 246 5.36 15.93 -4.78
N VAL A 247 5.07 17.22 -4.78
CA VAL A 247 6.04 18.27 -5.13
C VAL A 247 5.93 19.43 -4.15
N ILE A 248 7.08 19.95 -3.74
CA ILE A 248 7.18 21.26 -3.09
C ILE A 248 7.16 22.31 -4.21
N GLU A 249 6.00 22.92 -4.47
CA GLU A 249 5.86 23.94 -5.51
C GLU A 249 6.54 25.24 -5.09
N SER A 250 6.37 25.62 -3.83
CA SER A 250 7.06 26.78 -3.24
C SER A 250 7.34 26.52 -1.76
N MET A 251 8.44 27.07 -1.25
CA MET A 251 8.80 26.96 0.15
C MET A 251 9.81 28.04 0.51
N ASN A 252 9.55 28.77 1.60
CA ASN A 252 10.38 29.89 2.07
C ASN A 252 10.45 29.92 3.60
N ILE A 253 11.60 30.33 4.13
CA ILE A 253 11.75 30.72 5.53
C ILE A 253 11.55 32.23 5.64
N ASN A 254 10.79 32.69 6.64
CA ASN A 254 10.48 34.11 6.83
C ASN A 254 11.71 35.02 7.04
N SER A 255 12.78 34.52 7.64
CA SER A 255 14.08 35.19 7.70
C SER A 255 15.23 34.19 7.63
N LEU A 256 16.24 34.50 6.82
CA LEU A 256 17.46 33.69 6.70
C LEU A 256 18.60 34.19 7.58
N ASN A 257 18.47 35.37 8.19
CA ASN A 257 19.44 35.94 9.12
C ASN A 257 18.73 36.28 10.42
N VAL A 258 19.06 35.59 11.49
CA VAL A 258 18.37 35.70 12.78
C VAL A 258 19.36 35.65 13.94
N LEU A 259 18.90 36.03 15.13
CA LEU A 259 19.63 35.84 16.37
C LEU A 259 19.24 34.51 17.05
N PRO A 260 20.06 33.99 17.98
CA PRO A 260 19.66 32.90 18.85
C PRO A 260 18.32 33.17 19.53
N ASN A 261 17.55 32.12 19.75
CA ASN A 261 16.21 32.11 20.33
C ASN A 261 15.14 32.86 19.51
N SER A 262 15.43 33.21 18.25
CA SER A 262 14.41 33.75 17.33
C SER A 262 13.50 32.64 16.83
N GLN A 263 12.19 32.88 16.87
CA GLN A 263 11.21 32.03 16.19
C GLN A 263 11.19 32.34 14.68
N MET A 264 11.26 31.29 13.88
CA MET A 264 11.17 31.30 12.43
C MET A 264 9.96 30.49 11.97
N SER A 265 9.55 30.72 10.73
CA SER A 265 8.45 29.99 10.09
C SER A 265 8.86 29.53 8.69
N LEU A 266 8.51 28.30 8.35
CA LEU A 266 8.68 27.72 7.02
C LEU A 266 7.29 27.62 6.40
N ILE A 267 7.07 28.36 5.31
CA ILE A 267 5.77 28.51 4.66
C ILE A 267 5.91 28.21 3.17
N GLY A 268 4.94 27.48 2.62
CA GLY A 268 4.98 27.08 1.22
C GLY A 268 3.70 26.46 0.72
N VAL A 269 3.78 25.90 -0.49
CA VAL A 269 2.71 25.15 -1.14
C VAL A 269 3.26 23.79 -1.58
N VAL A 270 2.56 22.74 -1.17
CA VAL A 270 2.83 21.35 -1.56
C VAL A 270 1.68 20.85 -2.43
N LYS A 271 2.00 20.31 -3.60
CA LYS A 271 1.02 19.77 -4.55
C LYS A 271 1.14 18.26 -4.67
N LYS A 272 -0.02 17.60 -4.75
CA LYS A 272 -0.18 16.17 -5.03
C LYS A 272 -0.78 16.00 -6.42
N THR A 273 -0.29 15.03 -7.19
CA THR A 273 -0.80 14.68 -8.52
C THR A 273 -1.12 13.19 -8.57
N PRO A 274 -2.35 12.81 -8.96
CA PRO A 274 -3.49 13.70 -9.23
C PRO A 274 -4.00 14.36 -7.94
N VAL A 275 -4.79 15.43 -8.08
CA VAL A 275 -5.40 16.11 -6.95
C VAL A 275 -6.49 15.22 -6.35
N THR A 276 -6.41 14.97 -5.05
CA THR A 276 -7.42 14.22 -4.30
C THR A 276 -7.87 15.02 -3.09
N ALA A 277 -8.97 14.60 -2.45
CA ALA A 277 -9.42 15.18 -1.20
C ALA A 277 -8.49 14.89 0.00
N ASN A 278 -7.53 13.97 -0.15
CA ASN A 278 -6.61 13.63 0.92
C ASN A 278 -5.48 14.67 1.03
N THR A 279 -5.55 15.51 2.06
CA THR A 279 -4.55 16.55 2.36
C THR A 279 -3.43 16.08 3.29
N THR A 280 -3.46 14.83 3.75
CA THR A 280 -2.44 14.29 4.65
C THR A 280 -1.14 14.00 3.91
N ILE A 281 -0.03 14.38 4.55
CA ILE A 281 1.34 14.12 4.13
C ILE A 281 2.20 13.82 5.38
N LYS A 282 3.46 13.48 5.15
CA LYS A 282 4.53 13.55 6.16
C LYS A 282 5.59 14.55 5.69
N TYR A 283 6.27 15.18 6.63
CA TYR A 283 7.44 16.01 6.33
C TYR A 283 8.60 15.65 7.26
N LYS A 284 9.82 15.90 6.81
CA LYS A 284 11.01 15.84 7.65
C LYS A 284 11.90 17.04 7.37
N THR A 285 12.60 17.51 8.38
CA THR A 285 13.60 18.57 8.28
C THR A 285 14.90 18.15 8.97
N TRP A 286 16.02 18.63 8.46
CA TRP A 286 17.34 18.32 9.04
C TRP A 286 18.39 19.34 8.60
N ILE A 287 19.48 19.41 9.35
CA ILE A 287 20.66 20.20 8.99
C ILE A 287 21.67 19.28 8.29
N SER A 288 22.05 19.61 7.05
CA SER A 288 23.06 18.84 6.28
C SER A 288 24.48 19.39 6.42
N ALA A 289 24.61 20.67 6.78
CA ALA A 289 25.89 21.33 7.00
C ALA A 289 25.76 22.40 8.09
N SER A 290 26.79 22.54 8.93
CA SER A 290 26.86 23.57 9.98
C SER A 290 28.31 24.03 10.18
N SER A 291 28.52 25.34 10.36
CA SER A 291 29.87 25.90 10.58
C SER A 291 30.46 25.57 11.95
N ASN A 292 29.63 25.13 12.90
CA ASN A 292 30.00 24.81 14.28
C ASN A 292 29.82 23.31 14.61
N ASN A 293 29.59 22.47 13.60
CA ASN A 293 29.31 21.04 13.75
C ASN A 293 28.09 20.69 14.62
N ASN A 294 27.19 21.65 14.90
CA ASN A 294 25.97 21.39 15.66
C ASN A 294 24.74 21.27 14.73
N THR A 295 24.29 20.05 14.48
CA THR A 295 23.09 19.75 13.68
C THR A 295 21.77 20.07 14.39
N SER A 296 21.81 20.45 15.66
CA SER A 296 20.68 20.91 16.47
C SER A 296 20.69 22.42 16.74
N GLY A 297 21.54 23.19 16.04
CA GLY A 297 21.60 24.64 16.18
C GLY A 297 20.33 25.38 15.71
N ILE A 298 19.49 24.72 14.92
CA ILE A 298 18.13 25.14 14.56
C ILE A 298 17.21 23.94 14.80
N GLN A 299 16.06 24.17 15.42
CA GLN A 299 15.07 23.12 15.67
C GLN A 299 14.62 22.47 14.36
N ASN A 300 14.67 21.14 14.32
CA ASN A 300 14.31 20.33 13.16
C ASN A 300 13.77 18.97 13.60
N THR A 301 13.34 18.12 12.66
CA THR A 301 12.80 16.78 12.97
C THR A 301 13.87 15.69 13.03
N ASN A 302 15.16 16.05 13.00
CA ASN A 302 16.29 15.11 12.96
C ASN A 302 16.16 14.07 11.85
N ASN A 303 15.72 14.50 10.66
CA ASN A 303 15.49 13.64 9.50
C ASN A 303 14.42 12.55 9.72
N ALA A 304 13.58 12.68 10.75
CA ALA A 304 12.45 11.80 10.99
C ALA A 304 11.15 12.38 10.42
N TYR A 305 10.31 11.52 9.83
CA TYR A 305 9.02 11.91 9.27
C TYR A 305 7.99 12.20 10.36
N THR A 306 7.34 13.36 10.24
CA THR A 306 6.25 13.83 11.11
C THR A 306 4.99 14.02 10.26
N SER A 307 3.84 13.56 10.75
CA SER A 307 2.56 13.73 10.05
C SER A 307 2.14 15.20 9.99
N TYR A 308 1.53 15.59 8.86
CA TYR A 308 1.00 16.94 8.66
C TYR A 308 -0.23 16.92 7.75
N ALA A 309 -1.17 17.83 8.00
CA ALA A 309 -2.34 18.03 7.16
C ALA A 309 -2.20 19.38 6.43
N LEU A 310 -2.18 19.34 5.10
CA LEU A 310 -2.09 20.55 4.29
C LEU A 310 -3.36 21.41 4.45
N GLY A 311 -3.16 22.72 4.49
CA GLY A 311 -4.25 23.69 4.44
C GLY A 311 -4.85 23.80 3.03
N ALA A 312 -5.79 24.75 2.86
CA ALA A 312 -6.41 25.03 1.58
C ALA A 312 -5.36 25.24 0.48
N ASN A 313 -5.62 24.70 -0.72
CA ASN A 313 -4.73 24.78 -1.88
C ASN A 313 -3.30 24.24 -1.64
N GLY A 314 -3.13 23.30 -0.69
CA GLY A 314 -1.82 22.69 -0.41
C GLY A 314 -0.92 23.54 0.48
N ALA A 315 -1.47 24.50 1.23
CA ALA A 315 -0.69 25.36 2.12
C ALA A 315 0.04 24.54 3.21
N PHE A 316 1.33 24.81 3.35
CA PHE A 316 2.21 24.24 4.36
C PHE A 316 2.77 25.37 5.24
N SER A 317 2.72 25.18 6.55
CA SER A 317 3.24 26.13 7.55
C SER A 317 3.66 25.41 8.83
N ILE A 318 4.92 25.60 9.23
CA ILE A 318 5.46 25.17 10.53
C ILE A 318 6.30 26.27 11.15
N ASN A 319 6.37 26.30 12.49
CA ASN A 319 7.23 27.21 13.25
C ASN A 319 8.36 26.43 13.93
N PHE A 320 9.54 27.04 14.04
CA PHE A 320 10.74 26.44 14.62
C PHE A 320 11.70 27.53 15.13
N ASN A 321 12.59 27.21 16.07
CA ASN A 321 13.48 28.20 16.69
C ASN A 321 14.94 28.06 16.22
N ALA A 322 15.63 29.19 16.08
CA ALA A 322 17.09 29.24 16.06
C ALA A 322 17.61 29.11 17.50
N LEU A 323 18.60 28.26 17.75
CA LEU A 323 19.06 27.94 19.11
C LEU A 323 20.51 28.37 19.33
N GLN A 324 21.39 28.09 18.38
CA GLN A 324 22.82 28.38 18.51
C GLN A 324 23.36 29.11 17.30
N THR A 325 24.36 29.95 17.54
CA THR A 325 25.07 30.71 16.51
C THR A 325 25.79 29.81 15.53
N GLY A 326 25.69 30.12 14.24
CA GLY A 326 26.32 29.34 13.18
C GLY A 326 25.67 29.57 11.82
N ASN A 327 26.33 29.07 10.78
CA ASN A 327 25.78 29.03 9.43
C ASN A 327 25.29 27.61 9.16
N TYR A 328 24.04 27.47 8.75
CA TYR A 328 23.34 26.19 8.62
C TYR A 328 22.75 26.00 7.24
N THR A 329 22.86 24.78 6.69
CA THR A 329 22.06 24.35 5.54
C THR A 329 20.87 23.54 6.06
N TYR A 330 19.69 24.17 6.10
CA TYR A 330 18.44 23.60 6.58
C TYR A 330 17.65 22.98 5.42
N ASN A 331 17.23 21.74 5.56
CA ASN A 331 16.56 20.99 4.50
C ASN A 331 15.12 20.63 4.89
N ILE A 332 14.27 20.49 3.90
CA ILE A 332 12.93 19.90 4.01
C ILE A 332 12.67 18.94 2.86
N GLN A 333 11.98 17.85 3.17
CA GLN A 333 11.39 16.93 2.22
C GLN A 333 10.00 16.53 2.70
N VAL A 334 9.07 16.30 1.77
CA VAL A 334 7.72 15.82 2.08
C VAL A 334 7.47 14.47 1.42
N GLN A 335 6.57 13.68 2.00
CA GLN A 335 6.18 12.36 1.55
C GLN A 335 4.64 12.24 1.58
N ASP A 336 4.07 11.60 0.56
CA ASP A 336 2.63 11.32 0.54
C ASP A 336 2.26 10.06 1.36
N GLU A 337 0.97 9.72 1.36
CA GLU A 337 0.41 8.55 2.07
C GLU A 337 0.84 7.20 1.47
N TYR A 338 1.42 7.21 0.27
CA TYR A 338 1.87 6.02 -0.46
C TYR A 338 3.39 5.84 -0.41
N GLY A 339 4.10 6.77 0.24
CA GLY A 339 5.55 6.72 0.41
C GLY A 339 6.34 7.44 -0.68
N ASN A 340 5.68 8.08 -1.65
CA ASN A 340 6.37 8.87 -2.68
C ASN A 340 6.93 10.14 -2.04
N GLU A 341 8.20 10.43 -2.28
CA GLU A 341 8.89 11.59 -1.72
C GLU A 341 9.03 12.72 -2.75
N SER A 342 9.04 13.97 -2.28
CA SER A 342 9.41 15.12 -3.10
C SER A 342 10.93 15.21 -3.25
N ASP A 343 11.37 16.09 -4.16
CA ASP A 343 12.74 16.61 -4.12
C ASP A 343 13.00 17.34 -2.79
N VAL A 344 14.27 17.40 -2.40
CA VAL A 344 14.72 18.11 -1.20
C VAL A 344 14.84 19.61 -1.50
N LYS A 345 14.29 20.44 -0.62
CA LYS A 345 14.50 21.89 -0.65
C LYS A 345 15.43 22.32 0.48
N SER A 346 16.44 23.12 0.16
CA SER A 346 17.47 23.56 1.10
C SER A 346 17.51 25.09 1.23
N PHE A 347 17.86 25.57 2.42
CA PHE A 347 17.99 26.97 2.78
C PHE A 347 19.30 27.20 3.53
N ASN A 348 19.99 28.30 3.23
CA ASN A 348 21.15 28.73 4.01
C ASN A 348 20.66 29.73 5.06
N VAL A 349 20.73 29.35 6.33
CA VAL A 349 20.29 30.15 7.48
C VAL A 349 21.49 30.53 8.32
N VAL A 350 21.62 31.81 8.63
CA VAL A 350 22.65 32.36 9.50
C VAL A 350 22.02 32.72 10.84
N VAL A 351 22.48 32.05 11.89
CA VAL A 351 22.20 32.45 13.27
C VAL A 351 23.40 33.28 13.73
N ALA A 352 23.28 34.60 13.63
CA ALA A 352 24.35 35.52 13.93
C ALA A 352 24.56 35.63 15.44
N PRO A 353 25.81 35.80 15.93
CA PRO A 353 26.03 36.13 17.33
C PRO A 353 25.37 37.46 17.69
N GLU A 354 24.86 37.54 18.92
CA GLU A 354 24.19 38.75 19.41
C GLU A 354 25.17 39.91 19.57
N ILE A 355 26.43 39.63 19.93
CA ILE A 355 27.50 40.64 20.09
C ILE A 355 28.65 40.24 19.18
N THR A 356 29.29 41.23 18.57
CA THR A 356 30.54 41.07 17.80
C THR A 356 31.54 42.17 18.11
N PHE A 357 32.84 41.86 18.07
CA PHE A 357 33.89 42.86 17.94
C PHE A 357 34.18 43.05 16.46
N VAL A 358 34.18 44.31 16.00
CA VAL A 358 34.36 44.68 14.59
C VAL A 358 35.70 45.40 14.43
N GLY A 359 36.52 44.93 13.50
CA GLY A 359 37.84 45.50 13.23
C GLY A 359 38.92 45.05 14.22
N ALA A 360 40.07 45.70 14.16
CA ALA A 360 41.20 45.40 15.03
C ALA A 360 40.98 45.92 16.45
N MET A 361 41.35 45.12 17.45
CA MET A 361 41.37 45.52 18.85
C MET A 361 42.81 45.82 19.27
N ALA A 362 43.01 46.90 20.00
CA ALA A 362 44.31 47.29 20.52
C ALA A 362 44.21 47.84 21.94
N MET A 363 45.19 47.53 22.78
CA MET A 363 45.39 48.17 24.07
C MET A 363 46.87 48.46 24.28
N ASN A 364 47.18 49.46 25.10
CA ASN A 364 48.54 49.72 25.59
C ASN A 364 48.45 50.01 27.09
N VAL A 365 49.18 49.25 27.89
CA VAL A 365 49.11 49.35 29.36
C VAL A 365 50.23 50.25 29.88
N ASP A 366 49.91 51.21 30.73
CA ASP A 366 50.89 52.10 31.34
C ASP A 366 51.19 51.67 32.78
N PHE A 367 52.43 51.22 32.97
CA PHE A 367 52.98 50.93 34.28
C PHE A 367 53.93 52.05 34.69
N ARG A 368 53.88 52.35 35.99
CA ARG A 368 54.65 53.45 36.57
C ARG A 368 55.48 52.98 37.74
N TYR A 369 56.55 53.69 38.03
CA TYR A 369 57.30 53.51 39.27
C TYR A 369 57.74 54.83 39.89
N VAL A 370 57.81 54.83 41.22
CA VAL A 370 58.25 55.97 42.03
C VAL A 370 59.40 55.51 42.90
N LEU A 371 60.52 56.23 42.82
CA LEU A 371 61.64 56.04 43.72
C LEU A 371 61.29 56.56 45.10
N GLN A 372 61.52 55.74 46.12
CA GLN A 372 61.44 56.11 47.54
C GLN A 372 62.83 55.97 48.17
N PHE A 373 62.98 56.55 49.37
CA PHE A 373 64.28 56.61 50.05
C PHE A 373 64.94 55.23 50.27
N SER A 374 64.15 54.15 50.35
CA SER A 374 64.64 52.79 50.59
C SER A 374 64.12 51.73 49.60
N GLY A 375 63.54 52.14 48.47
CA GLY A 375 62.94 51.20 47.51
C GLY A 375 62.17 51.87 46.38
N ILE A 376 61.42 51.08 45.63
CA ILE A 376 60.65 51.47 44.45
C ILE A 376 59.22 50.98 44.63
N ARG A 377 58.24 51.89 44.52
CA ARG A 377 56.83 51.50 44.39
C ARG A 377 56.48 51.41 42.92
N THR A 378 55.85 50.32 42.51
CA THR A 378 55.37 50.13 41.15
C THR A 378 53.84 50.17 41.11
N TYR A 379 53.28 50.69 40.02
CA TYR A 379 51.86 50.92 39.86
C TYR A 379 51.37 50.49 38.48
N LEU A 380 50.14 50.00 38.43
CA LEU A 380 49.31 50.06 37.23
C LEU A 380 48.59 51.42 37.25
N LYS A 381 48.89 52.29 36.29
CA LYS A 381 48.38 53.68 36.26
C LYS A 381 47.10 53.82 35.44
N ASP A 382 47.18 53.46 34.18
CA ASP A 382 46.09 53.52 33.20
C ASP A 382 46.39 52.62 31.99
N PHE A 383 45.45 52.58 31.05
CA PHE A 383 45.67 51.93 29.76
C PHE A 383 44.88 52.61 28.65
N LYS A 384 45.46 52.64 27.46
CA LYS A 384 44.77 53.04 26.22
C LYS A 384 44.04 51.86 25.61
N ARG A 385 42.88 52.11 25.00
CA ARG A 385 42.04 51.10 24.34
C ARG A 385 41.47 51.59 23.01
N SER A 386 41.44 50.70 22.04
CA SER A 386 40.76 50.86 20.75
C SER A 386 40.02 49.59 20.38
N PHE A 387 38.70 49.65 20.24
CA PHE A 387 37.87 48.56 19.75
C PHE A 387 36.47 49.07 19.41
N LYS A 388 35.72 48.26 18.65
CA LYS A 388 34.32 48.49 18.34
C LYS A 388 33.52 47.22 18.67
N ALA A 389 32.55 47.33 19.56
CA ALA A 389 31.59 46.27 19.87
C ALA A 389 30.23 46.64 19.28
N VAL A 390 29.60 45.71 18.59
CA VAL A 390 28.28 45.88 17.97
C VAL A 390 27.32 44.82 18.50
N ALA A 391 26.15 45.26 18.97
CA ALA A 391 25.04 44.39 19.34
C ALA A 391 24.04 44.27 18.18
N GLY A 392 23.52 43.07 17.96
CA GLY A 392 22.52 42.76 16.94
C GLY A 392 21.09 42.77 17.48
N GLY A 393 20.11 42.86 16.57
CA GLY A 393 18.68 42.81 16.89
C GLY A 393 18.23 43.98 17.77
N SER A 394 17.50 43.68 18.85
CA SER A 394 17.04 44.67 19.83
C SER A 394 17.98 44.81 21.05
N ALA A 395 19.12 44.11 21.04
CA ALA A 395 20.08 44.16 22.14
C ALA A 395 20.94 45.41 22.07
N THR A 396 21.32 45.94 23.22
CA THR A 396 22.25 47.07 23.38
C THR A 396 23.43 46.62 24.22
N ILE A 397 24.64 47.08 23.93
CA ILE A 397 25.81 46.94 24.82
C ILE A 397 25.57 47.79 26.07
N VAL A 398 25.62 47.16 27.26
CA VAL A 398 25.35 47.84 28.56
C VAL A 398 26.57 47.89 29.47
N LYS A 399 27.57 47.04 29.22
CA LYS A 399 28.75 46.94 30.08
C LYS A 399 29.96 46.44 29.30
N ILE A 400 31.11 47.08 29.53
CA ILE A 400 32.43 46.58 29.12
C ILE A 400 33.25 46.25 30.37
N GLU A 401 33.91 45.11 30.39
CA GLU A 401 34.81 44.69 31.46
C GLU A 401 36.21 44.47 30.88
N TYR A 402 37.22 44.92 31.61
CA TYR A 402 38.63 44.77 31.27
C TYR A 402 39.30 43.93 32.35
N ASN A 403 39.93 42.84 31.95
CA ASN A 403 40.73 41.99 32.84
C ASN A 403 42.18 42.04 32.39
N ILE A 404 43.06 42.59 33.22
CA ILE A 404 44.49 42.73 32.92
C ILE A 404 45.26 41.81 33.85
N THR A 405 45.98 40.85 33.27
CA THR A 405 46.78 39.86 34.01
C THR A 405 48.23 39.90 33.55
N PHE A 406 49.16 39.80 34.49
CA PHE A 406 50.60 39.80 34.19
C PHE A 406 51.37 39.26 35.39
N ASP A 407 52.61 38.87 35.16
CA ASP A 407 53.56 38.56 36.22
C ASP A 407 54.43 39.79 36.51
N HIS A 408 54.53 40.13 37.78
CA HIS A 408 55.44 41.17 38.28
C HIS A 408 56.25 40.60 39.43
N MET A 409 57.58 40.63 39.33
CA MET A 409 58.49 40.06 40.35
C MET A 409 58.26 38.57 40.61
N GLY A 410 57.88 37.80 39.59
CA GLY A 410 57.55 36.38 39.73
C GLY A 410 56.22 36.09 40.45
N GLN A 411 55.41 37.13 40.72
CA GLN A 411 54.07 36.99 41.27
C GLN A 411 53.02 37.39 40.23
N ALA A 412 52.01 36.52 40.05
CA ALA A 412 50.87 36.81 39.19
C ALA A 412 50.00 37.92 39.78
N ARG A 413 49.61 38.87 38.93
CA ARG A 413 48.74 40.00 39.22
C ARG A 413 47.52 39.95 38.31
N ASN A 414 46.38 40.34 38.85
CA ASN A 414 45.09 40.32 38.16
C ASN A 414 44.27 41.54 38.59
N TYR A 415 43.94 42.40 37.62
CA TYR A 415 43.13 43.60 37.84
C TYR A 415 41.88 43.56 36.96
N ASN A 416 40.74 43.90 37.56
CA ASN A 416 39.45 43.92 36.89
C ASN A 416 38.87 45.34 36.93
N PHE A 417 38.46 45.83 35.76
CA PHE A 417 37.83 47.13 35.61
C PHE A 417 36.51 46.97 34.89
N THR A 418 35.55 47.82 35.24
CA THR A 418 34.21 47.80 34.65
C THR A 418 33.83 49.20 34.19
N GLU A 419 33.28 49.27 32.99
CA GLU A 419 32.75 50.46 32.36
C GLU A 419 31.27 50.22 32.04
N ASN A 420 30.39 50.91 32.76
CA ASN A 420 28.95 50.85 32.49
C ASN A 420 28.60 51.78 31.33
N VAL A 421 27.87 51.27 30.35
CA VAL A 421 27.42 52.04 29.19
C VAL A 421 26.04 52.62 29.50
N THR A 422 26.02 53.89 29.88
CA THR A 422 24.78 54.59 30.28
C THR A 422 23.78 54.60 29.13
N ASN A 423 22.52 54.22 29.41
CA ASN A 423 21.42 54.05 28.46
C ASN A 423 21.58 52.92 27.41
N GLY A 424 22.69 52.18 27.44
CA GLY A 424 23.00 51.17 26.43
C GLY A 424 23.21 51.76 25.02
N THR A 425 23.91 51.02 24.16
CA THR A 425 24.06 51.40 22.75
C THR A 425 24.17 50.18 21.84
N ASN A 426 23.66 50.25 20.61
CA ASN A 426 23.84 49.20 19.62
C ASN A 426 25.29 49.13 19.11
N THR A 427 26.05 50.22 19.27
CA THR A 427 27.46 50.28 18.88
C THR A 427 28.24 51.03 19.95
N TYR A 428 29.20 50.34 20.55
CA TYR A 428 30.14 50.92 21.50
C TYR A 428 31.52 50.95 20.86
N GLU A 429 32.02 52.14 20.59
CA GLU A 429 33.28 52.34 19.87
C GLU A 429 34.18 53.28 20.67
N VAL A 430 35.42 52.84 20.88
CA VAL A 430 36.48 53.61 21.52
C VAL A 430 37.71 53.57 20.62
N THR A 431 38.37 54.72 20.45
CA THR A 431 39.54 54.86 19.58
C THR A 431 40.60 55.67 20.31
N ASP A 432 41.75 55.06 20.55
CA ASP A 432 42.89 55.61 21.30
C ASP A 432 42.49 56.31 22.61
N ALA A 433 41.48 55.78 23.30
CA ALA A 433 40.93 56.39 24.51
C ALA A 433 41.65 55.88 25.75
N ASN A 434 42.04 56.78 26.66
CA ASN A 434 42.61 56.40 27.95
C ASN A 434 41.51 55.88 28.90
N PHE A 435 41.80 54.83 29.66
CA PHE A 435 40.97 54.35 30.77
C PHE A 435 41.75 54.55 32.07
N GLY A 436 41.29 55.48 32.90
CA GLY A 436 41.89 55.70 34.21
C GLY A 436 41.53 54.56 35.16
N THR A 437 42.52 53.83 35.66
CA THR A 437 42.29 52.73 36.61
C THR A 437 42.26 53.20 38.06
N GLY A 438 42.63 54.45 38.32
CA GLY A 438 43.18 54.85 39.62
C GLY A 438 44.57 54.23 39.80
N THR A 439 45.46 54.94 40.49
CA THR A 439 46.82 54.43 40.76
C THR A 439 46.73 53.18 41.64
N SER A 440 46.95 52.01 41.04
CA SER A 440 46.88 50.72 41.73
C SER A 440 48.30 50.25 42.06
N GLU A 441 48.69 50.31 43.33
CA GLU A 441 50.01 49.84 43.77
C GLU A 441 50.15 48.34 43.53
N MET A 442 51.16 47.95 42.75
CA MET A 442 51.44 46.55 42.43
C MET A 442 52.36 45.93 43.48
N ALA A 443 53.43 46.63 43.85
CA ALA A 443 54.40 46.20 44.86
C ALA A 443 55.28 47.36 45.36
N TYR A 444 55.87 47.17 46.54
CA TYR A 444 57.04 47.89 47.02
C TYR A 444 58.25 46.95 47.01
N VAL A 445 59.31 47.31 46.29
CA VAL A 445 60.48 46.45 46.06
C VAL A 445 61.79 47.21 46.21
N THR A 446 62.88 46.51 46.53
CA THR A 446 64.22 47.12 46.65
C THR A 446 64.97 47.17 45.31
N ASN A 447 64.59 46.34 44.33
CA ASN A 447 65.10 46.36 42.96
C ASN A 447 64.01 45.90 41.99
N VAL A 448 64.03 46.39 40.75
CA VAL A 448 63.07 46.05 39.69
C VAL A 448 63.82 45.33 38.57
N PRO A 449 63.47 44.08 38.23
CA PRO A 449 64.10 43.32 37.15
C PRO A 449 63.76 43.93 35.79
N ASN A 450 64.56 43.61 34.78
CA ASN A 450 64.36 44.04 33.40
C ASN A 450 64.21 42.82 32.47
N PRO A 451 63.06 42.59 31.81
CA PRO A 451 61.83 43.39 31.88
C PRO A 451 61.09 43.18 33.22
N PRO A 452 60.42 44.23 33.74
CA PRO A 452 59.73 44.18 35.03
C PRO A 452 58.38 43.46 34.99
N ILE A 453 57.84 43.26 33.79
CA ILE A 453 56.51 42.70 33.52
C ILE A 453 56.66 41.60 32.48
N THR A 454 56.11 40.43 32.77
CA THR A 454 56.06 39.29 31.84
C THR A 454 54.64 38.73 31.76
N ASN A 455 54.35 37.93 30.73
CA ASN A 455 53.05 37.26 30.56
C ASN A 455 51.83 38.20 30.60
N LEU A 456 51.99 39.44 30.11
CA LEU A 456 50.92 40.42 30.05
C LEU A 456 49.82 39.99 29.07
N GLN A 457 48.60 39.89 29.56
CA GLN A 457 47.39 39.67 28.78
C GLN A 457 46.32 40.67 29.21
N ALA A 458 45.53 41.10 28.25
CA ALA A 458 44.32 41.86 28.50
C ALA A 458 43.13 41.16 27.84
N LYS A 459 42.04 41.02 28.57
CA LYS A 459 40.77 40.52 28.08
C LYS A 459 39.74 41.65 28.12
N ILE A 460 39.08 41.86 26.99
CA ILE A 460 37.95 42.78 26.87
C ILE A 460 36.68 41.95 26.77
N LYS A 461 35.71 42.24 27.62
CA LYS A 461 34.42 41.55 27.70
C LYS A 461 33.29 42.55 27.49
N ALA A 462 32.45 42.31 26.49
CA ALA A 462 31.24 43.08 26.27
C ALA A 462 30.01 42.29 26.75
N THR A 463 29.09 42.96 27.44
CA THR A 463 27.81 42.40 27.88
C THR A 463 26.66 43.21 27.27
N SER A 464 25.65 42.53 26.74
CA SER A 464 24.44 43.15 26.21
C SER A 464 23.31 43.26 27.24
N SER A 465 22.25 43.98 26.90
CA SER A 465 21.03 44.12 27.69
C SER A 465 20.24 42.82 27.87
N THR A 466 20.48 41.80 27.04
CA THR A 466 19.88 40.46 27.21
C THR A 466 20.70 39.57 28.14
N GLY A 467 21.89 40.02 28.56
CA GLY A 467 22.85 39.24 29.33
C GLY A 467 23.81 38.40 28.48
N ALA A 468 23.75 38.48 27.14
CA ALA A 468 24.75 37.85 26.29
C ALA A 468 26.13 38.46 26.54
N VAL A 469 27.18 37.65 26.40
CA VAL A 469 28.56 38.03 26.67
C VAL A 469 29.45 37.62 25.50
N LEU A 470 30.34 38.52 25.09
CA LEU A 470 31.45 38.22 24.19
C LEU A 470 32.77 38.67 24.82
N GLU A 471 33.79 37.82 24.80
CA GLU A 471 35.12 38.11 25.35
C GLU A 471 36.19 37.92 24.29
N GLN A 472 37.20 38.80 24.26
CA GLN A 472 38.37 38.67 23.42
C GLN A 472 39.63 38.95 24.25
N THR A 473 40.61 38.05 24.18
CA THR A 473 41.93 38.21 24.80
C THR A 473 42.95 38.70 23.78
N LEU A 474 43.85 39.57 24.20
CA LEU A 474 44.98 40.10 23.44
C LEU A 474 46.22 40.25 24.33
N THR A 475 47.38 40.33 23.70
CA THR A 475 48.68 40.59 24.36
C THR A 475 49.08 42.04 24.06
N PRO A 476 48.77 43.00 24.95
CA PRO A 476 49.05 44.39 24.66
C PRO A 476 50.54 44.72 24.84
N PRO A 477 51.10 45.67 24.08
CA PRO A 477 52.32 46.34 24.49
C PRO A 477 52.12 47.10 25.81
N TYR A 478 53.22 47.40 26.49
CA TYR A 478 53.20 48.20 27.70
C TYR A 478 54.33 49.23 27.74
N ASN A 479 54.12 50.29 28.51
CA ASN A 479 55.15 51.24 28.92
C ASN A 479 55.47 51.04 30.40
N PHE A 480 56.75 51.17 30.78
CA PHE A 480 57.17 51.14 32.18
C PHE A 480 58.11 52.31 32.44
N THR A 481 57.61 53.36 33.10
CA THR A 481 58.31 54.65 33.19
C THR A 481 58.25 55.26 34.60
N ALA A 482 59.19 56.16 34.90
CA ALA A 482 59.25 56.85 36.18
C ALA A 482 58.12 57.90 36.32
N GLY A 483 57.63 58.10 37.55
CA GLY A 483 56.60 59.10 37.90
C GLY A 483 55.20 58.48 38.07
N LEU A 484 54.27 59.20 38.70
CA LEU A 484 52.87 58.76 38.84
C LEU A 484 51.99 59.19 37.68
#